data_AF-A0A1R4FSE2-F1
#
_entry.id   AF-A0A1R4FSE2-F1
#
_cell.length_a   1.000
_cell.length_b   1.000
_cell.length_c   1.000
_cell.angle_alpha   90.00
_cell.angle_beta   90.00
_cell.angle_gamma   90.00
#
_symmetry.space_group_name_H-M   'P 1'
#
loop_
_entity.id
_entity.type
_entity.pdbx_description
1 polymer ?
#
loop_
_entity_poly.entity_id
_entity_poly.type
_entity_poly.pdbx_seq_one_letter_code
_entity_poly.pdbx_strand_id
1 'polypeptide(L)'
;MSDSPIILGYDPETLRERIDADAAATRLEEIGKFRSLPALNEQVALLRMLGRLDEAFEKAQAACRQSRFTGSREDSLAARVRRAQVEQFRGKLDVALNELTSCVDEAAAHDWSALAGFALQHRGKVYHDLGRFEEALADFERALKYRETDGTPQDQLESTKFAIKVMRAKLEGAAPESFDEPIRSIDN
;
A
#
# COMPACT_ATOMS: atom_id res chain seq x y z
N MET A 1 -12.62 -11.44 -20.37
CA MET A 1 -12.08 -10.95 -19.09
C MET A 1 -12.79 -9.65 -18.81
N SER A 2 -13.46 -9.55 -17.67
CA SER A 2 -14.13 -8.31 -17.27
C SER A 2 -13.03 -7.28 -16.99
N ASP A 3 -12.93 -6.24 -17.82
CA ASP A 3 -11.96 -5.14 -17.69
C ASP A 3 -12.39 -4.14 -16.58
N SER A 4 -13.24 -4.60 -15.65
CA SER A 4 -13.77 -3.78 -14.58
C SER A 4 -12.68 -3.44 -13.57
N PRO A 5 -12.56 -2.15 -13.17
CA PRO A 5 -11.60 -1.74 -12.16
C PRO A 5 -11.92 -2.37 -10.81
N ILE A 6 -10.92 -3.01 -10.18
CA ILE A 6 -11.07 -3.61 -8.85
C ILE A 6 -11.15 -2.53 -7.77
N ILE A 7 -10.37 -1.45 -7.90
CA ILE A 7 -10.37 -0.35 -6.94
C ILE A 7 -11.30 0.74 -7.47
N LEU A 8 -12.33 1.07 -6.70
CA LEU A 8 -13.37 2.05 -7.02
C LEU A 8 -13.11 3.44 -6.39
N GLY A 9 -11.98 3.58 -5.70
CA GLY A 9 -11.56 4.80 -5.02
C GLY A 9 -11.10 4.52 -3.59
N TYR A 10 -11.06 5.55 -2.77
CA TYR A 10 -10.57 5.45 -1.38
C TYR A 10 -11.60 5.97 -0.38
N ASP A 11 -11.67 5.30 0.77
CA ASP A 11 -12.45 5.74 1.92
C ASP A 11 -11.68 6.84 2.69
N PRO A 12 -12.26 8.05 2.86
CA PRO A 12 -11.61 9.15 3.56
C PRO A 12 -11.46 8.93 5.07
N GLU A 13 -12.22 8.01 5.68
CA GLU A 13 -12.07 7.73 7.10
C GLU A 13 -10.98 6.72 7.41
N THR A 14 -10.71 5.80 6.48
CA THR A 14 -9.74 4.71 6.71
C THR A 14 -8.50 4.79 5.81
N LEU A 15 -8.52 5.64 4.77
CA LEU A 15 -7.53 5.68 3.68
C LEU A 15 -7.34 4.34 2.93
N ARG A 16 -8.34 3.45 3.04
CA ARG A 16 -8.36 2.12 2.42
C ARG A 16 -9.08 2.16 1.09
N GLU A 17 -8.72 1.22 0.23
CA GLU A 17 -9.36 1.01 -1.06
C GLU A 17 -10.83 0.59 -0.85
N ARG A 18 -11.75 1.25 -1.53
CA ARG A 18 -13.10 0.70 -1.76
C ARG A 18 -13.01 -0.15 -3.02
N ILE A 19 -13.53 -1.37 -2.97
CA ILE A 19 -13.32 -2.35 -4.03
C ILE A 19 -14.61 -2.94 -4.59
N ASP A 20 -14.53 -3.38 -5.85
CA ASP A 20 -15.41 -4.42 -6.39
C ASP A 20 -14.91 -5.79 -5.87
N ALA A 21 -15.61 -6.33 -4.89
CA ALA A 21 -15.24 -7.58 -4.23
C ALA A 21 -15.35 -8.79 -5.16
N ASP A 22 -16.32 -8.80 -6.08
CA ASP A 22 -16.52 -9.91 -7.02
C ASP A 22 -15.42 -9.92 -8.09
N ALA A 23 -15.04 -8.73 -8.60
CA ALA A 23 -13.90 -8.59 -9.50
C ALA A 23 -12.58 -9.01 -8.82
N ALA A 24 -12.36 -8.58 -7.56
CA ALA A 24 -11.18 -8.94 -6.79
C ALA A 24 -11.10 -10.45 -6.53
N ALA A 25 -12.22 -11.08 -6.16
CA ALA A 25 -12.30 -12.53 -5.94
C ALA A 25 -12.05 -13.32 -7.23
N THR A 26 -12.66 -12.90 -8.34
CA THR A 26 -12.45 -13.52 -9.65
C THR A 26 -10.98 -13.46 -10.06
N ARG A 27 -10.34 -12.30 -9.92
CA ARG A 27 -8.92 -12.13 -10.24
C ARG A 27 -8.03 -13.02 -9.37
N LEU A 28 -8.35 -13.12 -8.07
CA LEU A 28 -7.62 -13.96 -7.14
C LEU A 28 -7.69 -15.45 -7.52
N GLU A 29 -8.84 -15.93 -7.99
CA GLU A 29 -8.99 -17.30 -8.49
C GLU A 29 -8.12 -17.57 -9.73
N GLU A 30 -8.09 -16.64 -10.68
CA GLU A 30 -7.28 -16.75 -11.90
C GLU A 30 -5.78 -16.91 -11.60
N ILE A 31 -5.27 -16.12 -10.64
CA ILE A 31 -3.84 -16.06 -10.32
C ILE A 31 -3.41 -16.98 -9.17
N GLY A 32 -4.37 -17.56 -8.44
CA GLY A 32 -4.15 -18.29 -7.19
C GLY A 32 -3.23 -19.52 -7.29
N LYS A 33 -2.98 -20.03 -8.50
CA LYS A 33 -2.03 -21.11 -8.79
C LYS A 33 -0.58 -20.66 -8.95
N PHE A 34 -0.35 -19.39 -9.30
CA PHE A 34 1.01 -18.90 -9.59
C PHE A 34 1.77 -18.55 -8.31
N ARG A 35 3.10 -18.73 -8.36
CA ARG A 35 4.01 -18.54 -7.21
C ARG A 35 5.20 -17.64 -7.55
N SER A 36 5.20 -16.98 -8.71
CA SER A 36 6.18 -15.94 -9.03
C SER A 36 6.03 -14.75 -8.08
N LEU A 37 7.10 -13.98 -7.87
CA LEU A 37 7.05 -12.81 -6.98
C LEU A 37 5.92 -11.82 -7.37
N PRO A 38 5.74 -11.44 -8.65
CA PRO A 38 4.63 -10.56 -9.03
C PRO A 38 3.26 -11.16 -8.71
N ALA A 39 3.04 -12.45 -8.99
CA ALA A 39 1.76 -13.09 -8.70
C ALA A 39 1.49 -13.22 -7.19
N LEU A 40 2.53 -13.40 -6.38
CA LEU A 40 2.40 -13.38 -4.92
C LEU A 40 2.07 -11.98 -4.42
N ASN A 41 2.74 -10.94 -4.94
CA ASN A 41 2.46 -9.54 -4.58
C ASN A 41 1.01 -9.15 -4.90
N GLU A 42 0.51 -9.56 -6.07
CA GLU A 42 -0.89 -9.32 -6.47
C GLU A 42 -1.87 -10.10 -5.57
N GLN A 43 -1.59 -11.38 -5.29
CA GLN A 43 -2.38 -12.17 -4.32
C GLN A 43 -2.44 -11.51 -2.93
N VAL A 44 -1.33 -10.94 -2.44
CA VAL A 44 -1.27 -10.22 -1.17
C VAL A 44 -2.23 -9.03 -1.17
N ALA A 45 -2.20 -8.21 -2.22
CA ALA A 45 -3.07 -7.05 -2.34
C ALA A 45 -4.54 -7.46 -2.39
N LEU A 46 -4.91 -8.43 -3.23
CA LEU A 46 -6.28 -8.91 -3.37
C LEU A 46 -6.82 -9.52 -2.07
N LEU A 47 -6.07 -10.41 -1.43
CA LEU A 47 -6.48 -11.03 -0.17
C LEU A 47 -6.64 -9.99 0.95
N ARG A 48 -5.75 -8.98 1.01
CA ARG A 48 -5.85 -7.87 1.96
C ARG A 48 -7.14 -7.07 1.74
N MET A 49 -7.41 -6.67 0.50
CA MET A 49 -8.60 -5.87 0.17
C MET A 49 -9.90 -6.65 0.40
N LEU A 50 -9.89 -7.98 0.18
CA LEU A 50 -11.00 -8.89 0.50
C LEU A 50 -11.14 -9.20 2.00
N GLY A 51 -10.27 -8.68 2.87
CA GLY A 51 -10.29 -8.96 4.31
C GLY A 51 -9.85 -10.37 4.71
N ARG A 52 -9.28 -11.16 3.79
CA ARG A 52 -8.75 -12.51 4.03
C ARG A 52 -7.34 -12.44 4.60
N LEU A 53 -7.21 -11.83 5.78
CA LEU A 53 -5.94 -11.32 6.29
C LEU A 53 -4.91 -12.40 6.67
N ASP A 54 -5.34 -13.55 7.18
CA ASP A 54 -4.40 -14.64 7.50
C ASP A 54 -3.82 -15.26 6.22
N GLU A 55 -4.63 -15.43 5.18
CA GLU A 55 -4.14 -15.87 3.87
C GLU A 55 -3.24 -14.81 3.22
N ALA A 56 -3.60 -13.53 3.32
CA ALA A 56 -2.76 -12.42 2.84
C ALA A 56 -1.39 -12.46 3.53
N PHE A 57 -1.35 -12.77 4.83
CA PHE A 57 -0.11 -12.86 5.59
C PHE A 57 0.75 -14.04 5.14
N GLU A 58 0.15 -15.22 4.92
CA GLU A 58 0.86 -16.37 4.36
C GLU A 58 1.46 -16.08 2.98
N LYS A 59 0.71 -15.40 2.10
CA LYS A 59 1.22 -14.96 0.79
C LYS A 59 2.31 -13.91 0.91
N ALA A 60 2.21 -12.98 1.86
CA ALA A 60 3.22 -11.96 2.07
C ALA A 60 4.54 -12.56 2.60
N GLN A 61 4.45 -13.56 3.48
CA GLN A 61 5.62 -14.33 3.90
C GLN A 61 6.24 -15.11 2.74
N ALA A 62 5.41 -15.70 1.86
CA ALA A 62 5.88 -16.37 0.65
C ALA A 62 6.57 -15.38 -0.31
N ALA A 63 6.01 -14.18 -0.51
CA ALA A 63 6.62 -13.13 -1.32
C ALA A 63 7.98 -12.69 -0.77
N CYS A 64 8.09 -12.49 0.55
CA CYS A 64 9.37 -12.18 1.20
C CYS A 64 10.39 -13.32 1.06
N ARG A 65 9.98 -14.58 1.06
CA ARG A 65 10.88 -15.71 0.77
C ARG A 65 11.29 -15.70 -0.70
N GLN A 66 10.35 -15.48 -1.61
CA GLN A 66 10.59 -15.48 -3.04
C GLN A 66 11.53 -14.35 -3.50
N SER A 67 11.39 -13.14 -2.93
CA SER A 67 12.24 -11.99 -3.27
C SER A 67 13.72 -12.22 -2.99
N ARG A 68 14.07 -13.06 -1.99
CA ARG A 68 15.48 -13.41 -1.72
C ARG A 68 16.15 -14.14 -2.88
N PHE A 69 15.37 -14.80 -3.75
CA PHE A 69 15.89 -15.52 -4.91
C PHE A 69 16.00 -14.65 -6.17
N THR A 70 15.54 -13.39 -6.15
CA THR A 70 15.69 -12.49 -7.30
C THR A 70 17.07 -11.81 -7.32
N GLY A 71 17.78 -11.82 -6.19
CA GLY A 71 19.04 -11.08 -6.01
C GLY A 71 18.85 -9.56 -5.87
N SER A 72 17.62 -9.06 -5.98
CA SER A 72 17.27 -7.64 -5.87
C SER A 72 16.93 -7.30 -4.42
N ARG A 73 17.68 -6.34 -3.85
CA ARG A 73 17.36 -5.78 -2.53
C ARG A 73 16.09 -4.94 -2.57
N GLU A 74 15.83 -4.28 -3.71
CA GLU A 74 14.61 -3.53 -3.97
C GLU A 74 13.37 -4.43 -3.89
N ASP A 75 13.40 -5.61 -4.52
CA ASP A 75 12.32 -6.61 -4.43
C ASP A 75 12.10 -7.07 -2.99
N SER A 76 13.19 -7.26 -2.24
CA SER A 76 13.15 -7.67 -0.84
C SER A 76 12.54 -6.60 0.06
N LEU A 77 12.80 -5.31 -0.22
CA LEU A 77 12.21 -4.19 0.49
C LEU A 77 10.72 -4.02 0.14
N ALA A 78 10.36 -4.06 -1.15
CA ALA A 78 8.98 -3.97 -1.60
C ALA A 78 8.09 -5.07 -1.00
N ALA A 79 8.58 -6.31 -0.95
CA ALA A 79 7.87 -7.42 -0.32
C ALA A 79 7.66 -7.21 1.20
N ARG A 80 8.64 -6.63 1.89
CA ARG A 80 8.52 -6.27 3.33
C ARG A 80 7.49 -5.18 3.56
N VAL A 81 7.46 -4.14 2.72
CA VAL A 81 6.45 -3.07 2.79
C VAL A 81 5.03 -3.66 2.63
N ARG A 82 4.81 -4.53 1.65
CA ARG A 82 3.52 -5.22 1.46
C ARG A 82 3.15 -6.10 2.66
N ARG A 83 4.10 -6.82 3.25
CA ARG A 83 3.88 -7.61 4.47
C ARG A 83 3.50 -6.72 5.66
N ALA A 84 4.17 -5.58 5.84
CA ALA A 84 3.85 -4.63 6.89
C ALA A 84 2.44 -4.04 6.72
N GLN A 85 2.02 -3.77 5.47
CA GLN A 85 0.65 -3.37 5.18
C GLN A 85 -0.38 -4.45 5.56
N VAL A 86 -0.07 -5.74 5.37
CA VAL A 86 -0.95 -6.81 5.86
C VAL A 86 -1.04 -6.81 7.39
N GLU A 87 0.09 -6.62 8.09
CA GLU A 87 0.09 -6.55 9.56
C GLU A 87 -0.65 -5.31 10.08
N GLN A 88 -0.61 -4.18 9.36
CA GLN A 88 -1.47 -3.01 9.63
C GLN A 88 -2.95 -3.43 9.60
N PHE A 89 -3.38 -4.11 8.54
CA PHE A 89 -4.78 -4.56 8.41
C PHE A 89 -5.17 -5.57 9.49
N ARG A 90 -4.22 -6.35 10.02
CA ARG A 90 -4.40 -7.27 11.16
C ARG A 90 -4.40 -6.57 12.52
N GLY A 91 -4.28 -5.24 12.56
CA GLY A 91 -4.24 -4.44 13.78
C GLY A 91 -2.90 -4.49 14.52
N LYS A 92 -1.86 -5.10 13.95
CA LYS A 92 -0.52 -5.16 14.56
C LYS A 92 0.28 -3.91 14.20
N LEU A 93 -0.23 -2.76 14.61
CA LEU A 93 0.26 -1.44 14.18
C LEU A 93 1.72 -1.19 14.58
N ASP A 94 2.14 -1.61 15.78
CA ASP A 94 3.55 -1.47 16.23
C ASP A 94 4.52 -2.28 15.36
N VAL A 95 4.13 -3.49 14.98
CA VAL A 95 4.93 -4.37 14.11
C VAL A 95 5.05 -3.75 12.72
N ALA A 96 3.94 -3.28 12.16
CA ALA A 96 3.91 -2.61 10.87
C ALA A 96 4.76 -1.33 10.88
N LEU A 97 4.63 -0.51 11.92
CA LEU A 97 5.36 0.75 12.05
C LEU A 97 6.88 0.54 12.13
N ASN A 98 7.32 -0.44 12.92
CA ASN A 98 8.74 -0.76 13.06
C ASN A 98 9.35 -1.26 11.73
N GLU A 99 8.65 -2.18 11.05
CA GLU A 99 9.10 -2.70 9.76
C GLU A 99 9.15 -1.59 8.70
N LEU A 100 8.10 -0.76 8.60
CA LEU A 100 8.03 0.33 7.63
C LEU A 100 9.08 1.41 7.90
N THR A 101 9.40 1.70 9.16
CA THR A 101 10.49 2.61 9.51
C THR A 101 11.83 2.08 8.99
N SER A 102 12.10 0.79 9.21
CA SER A 102 13.31 0.16 8.68
C SER A 102 13.35 0.20 7.14
N CYS A 103 12.22 -0.01 6.46
CA CYS A 103 12.14 0.10 4.99
C CYS A 103 12.35 1.54 4.49
N VAL A 104 11.80 2.55 5.17
CA VAL A 104 12.01 3.97 4.82
C VAL A 104 13.49 4.32 4.94
N ASP A 105 14.14 3.93 6.04
CA ASP A 105 15.55 4.24 6.29
C ASP A 105 16.47 3.54 5.27
N GLU A 106 16.20 2.26 4.97
CA GLU A 106 16.96 1.50 3.97
C GLU A 106 16.80 2.07 2.55
N ALA A 107 15.57 2.41 2.14
CA ALA A 107 15.32 3.00 0.83
C ALA A 107 15.99 4.38 0.68
N ALA A 108 15.96 5.20 1.73
CA ALA A 108 16.62 6.50 1.75
C ALA A 108 18.15 6.37 1.72
N ALA A 109 18.73 5.43 2.47
CA ALA A 109 20.18 5.20 2.49
C ALA A 109 20.74 4.70 1.14
N HIS A 110 19.88 4.13 0.29
CA HIS A 110 20.23 3.63 -1.03
C HIS A 110 19.72 4.51 -2.18
N ASP A 111 19.12 5.67 -1.89
CA ASP A 111 18.52 6.58 -2.88
C ASP A 111 17.46 5.93 -3.78
N TRP A 112 16.73 4.93 -3.26
CA TRP A 112 15.63 4.27 -3.98
C TRP A 112 14.34 5.08 -3.87
N SER A 113 14.27 6.19 -4.60
CA SER A 113 13.16 7.16 -4.53
C SER A 113 11.77 6.51 -4.63
N ALA A 114 11.54 5.62 -5.59
CA ALA A 114 10.25 4.94 -5.74
C ALA A 114 9.87 4.12 -4.49
N LEU A 115 10.82 3.39 -3.92
CA LEU A 115 10.60 2.59 -2.71
C LEU A 115 10.50 3.44 -1.45
N ALA A 116 11.21 4.57 -1.37
CA ALA A 116 11.08 5.52 -0.29
C ALA A 116 9.66 6.10 -0.27
N GLY A 117 9.15 6.53 -1.43
CA GLY A 117 7.76 6.98 -1.58
C GLY A 117 6.75 5.90 -1.23
N PHE A 118 6.97 4.66 -1.66
CA PHE A 118 6.11 3.52 -1.33
C PHE A 118 6.08 3.21 0.18
N ALA A 119 7.24 3.11 0.83
CA ALA A 119 7.33 2.83 2.26
C ALA A 119 6.74 3.97 3.11
N LEU A 120 6.99 5.24 2.74
CA LEU A 120 6.42 6.41 3.41
C LEU A 120 4.89 6.46 3.28
N GLN A 121 4.33 6.19 2.10
CA GLN A 121 2.88 6.10 1.90
C GLN A 121 2.25 5.09 2.86
N HIS A 122 2.85 3.91 3.01
CA HIS A 122 2.31 2.89 3.92
C HIS A 122 2.53 3.22 5.39
N ARG A 123 3.67 3.83 5.76
CA ARG A 123 3.91 4.26 7.15
C ARG A 123 2.96 5.37 7.56
N GLY A 124 2.67 6.32 6.66
CA GLY A 124 1.65 7.34 6.86
C GLY A 124 0.27 6.75 7.15
N LYS A 125 -0.13 5.69 6.44
CA LYS A 125 -1.39 4.96 6.74
C LYS A 125 -1.37 4.29 8.12
N VAL A 126 -0.22 3.78 8.59
CA VAL A 126 -0.10 3.24 9.96
C VAL A 126 -0.20 4.35 11.01
N TYR A 127 0.44 5.50 10.79
CA TYR A 127 0.29 6.66 11.68
C TYR A 127 -1.16 7.15 11.73
N HIS A 128 -1.84 7.18 10.59
CA HIS A 128 -3.27 7.46 10.53
C HIS A 128 -4.09 6.50 11.41
N ASP A 129 -3.88 5.19 11.27
CA ASP A 129 -4.58 4.17 12.07
C ASP A 129 -4.24 4.27 13.58
N LEU A 130 -3.10 4.86 13.94
CA LEU A 130 -2.70 5.19 15.32
C LEU A 130 -3.25 6.54 15.83
N GLY A 131 -3.97 7.30 15.00
CA GLY A 131 -4.44 8.65 15.35
C GLY A 131 -3.34 9.72 15.38
N ARG A 132 -2.16 9.43 14.82
CA ARG A 132 -0.98 10.28 14.77
C ARG A 132 -0.97 11.08 13.46
N PHE A 133 -1.89 12.03 13.33
CA PHE A 133 -2.21 12.68 12.06
C PHE A 133 -1.10 13.61 11.55
N GLU A 134 -0.36 14.27 12.44
CA GLU A 134 0.78 15.11 12.07
C GLU A 134 1.91 14.28 11.46
N GLU A 135 2.26 13.13 12.06
CA GLU A 135 3.25 12.22 11.48
C GLU A 135 2.77 11.58 10.19
N ALA A 136 1.48 11.24 10.10
CA ALA A 136 0.88 10.73 8.87
C ALA A 136 1.00 11.76 7.73
N LEU A 137 0.62 13.02 7.98
CA LEU A 137 0.75 14.10 7.01
C LEU A 137 2.21 14.30 6.57
N ALA A 138 3.15 14.33 7.52
CA ALA A 138 4.56 14.49 7.21
C ALA A 138 5.09 13.36 6.31
N ASP A 139 4.68 12.12 6.54
CA ASP A 139 5.06 10.98 5.70
C ASP A 139 4.43 11.06 4.30
N PHE A 140 3.16 11.45 4.19
CA PHE A 140 2.52 11.62 2.88
C PHE A 140 3.14 12.77 2.07
N GLU A 141 3.48 13.90 2.70
CA GLU A 141 4.15 15.02 2.03
C GLU A 141 5.56 14.63 1.55
N ARG A 142 6.29 13.81 2.32
CA ARG A 142 7.57 13.25 1.87
C ARG A 142 7.38 12.24 0.75
N ALA A 143 6.35 11.39 0.81
CA ALA A 143 6.03 10.46 -0.26
C ALA A 143 5.71 11.20 -1.56
N LEU A 144 4.97 12.31 -1.49
CA LEU A 144 4.63 13.15 -2.64
C LEU A 144 5.90 13.67 -3.34
N LYS A 145 6.87 14.17 -2.58
CA LYS A 145 8.15 14.65 -3.15
C LYS A 145 8.91 13.58 -3.92
N TYR A 146 8.85 12.32 -3.49
CA TYR A 146 9.43 11.20 -4.25
C TYR A 146 8.61 10.81 -5.49
N ARG A 147 7.30 11.06 -5.48
CA ARG A 147 6.34 10.70 -6.54
C ARG A 147 6.19 11.78 -7.63
N GLU A 148 6.66 13.00 -7.38
CA GLU A 148 6.71 14.09 -8.37
C GLU A 148 7.80 13.90 -9.45
N THR A 149 8.58 12.81 -9.39
CA THR A 149 9.51 12.43 -10.45
C THR A 149 8.80 11.85 -11.67
N ASP A 150 9.36 12.07 -12.86
CA ASP A 150 8.84 11.53 -14.12
C ASP A 150 8.71 10.00 -14.08
N GLY A 151 7.61 9.46 -14.61
CA GLY A 151 7.33 8.01 -14.66
C GLY A 151 6.62 7.41 -13.44
N THR A 152 6.29 8.18 -12.40
CA THR A 152 5.46 7.67 -11.29
C THR A 152 4.04 7.34 -11.78
N PRO A 153 3.49 6.16 -11.45
CA PRO A 153 2.10 5.83 -11.77
C PRO A 153 1.12 6.86 -11.20
N GLN A 154 0.18 7.33 -12.03
CA GLN A 154 -0.71 8.42 -11.66
C GLN A 154 -1.64 8.06 -10.48
N ASP A 155 -2.03 6.79 -10.36
CA ASP A 155 -2.79 6.25 -9.24
C ASP A 155 -2.05 6.40 -7.90
N GLN A 156 -0.74 6.17 -7.88
CA GLN A 156 0.08 6.40 -6.68
C GLN A 156 0.12 7.87 -6.30
N LEU A 157 0.29 8.76 -7.29
CA LEU A 157 0.30 10.20 -7.07
C LEU A 157 -1.05 10.68 -6.47
N GLU A 158 -2.16 10.26 -7.06
CA GLU A 158 -3.50 10.63 -6.59
C GLU A 158 -3.81 10.04 -5.20
N SER A 159 -3.40 8.80 -4.92
CA SER A 159 -3.52 8.20 -3.57
C SER A 159 -2.79 9.03 -2.49
N THR A 160 -1.59 9.53 -2.79
CA THR A 160 -0.85 10.39 -1.86
C THR A 160 -1.50 11.75 -1.68
N LYS A 161 -1.90 12.42 -2.76
CA LYS A 161 -2.59 13.72 -2.68
C LYS A 161 -3.91 13.61 -1.91
N PHE A 162 -4.67 12.54 -2.15
CA PHE A 162 -5.88 12.25 -1.39
C PHE A 162 -5.58 12.12 0.10
N ALA A 163 -4.59 11.31 0.48
CA ALA A 163 -4.20 11.14 1.88
C ALA A 163 -3.77 12.47 2.54
N ILE A 164 -3.01 13.32 1.83
CA ILE A 164 -2.65 14.67 2.31
C ILE A 164 -3.91 15.52 2.55
N LYS A 165 -4.85 15.54 1.60
CA LYS A 165 -6.12 16.29 1.74
C LYS A 165 -6.89 15.83 2.97
N VAL A 166 -7.02 14.51 3.15
CA VAL A 166 -7.72 13.93 4.31
C VAL A 166 -7.02 14.29 5.62
N MET A 167 -5.69 14.18 5.70
CA MET A 167 -4.96 14.50 6.94
C MET A 167 -5.10 15.98 7.31
N ARG A 168 -5.02 16.88 6.33
CA ARG A 168 -5.24 18.32 6.56
C ARG A 168 -6.66 18.59 7.07
N ALA A 169 -7.68 18.01 6.45
CA ALA A 169 -9.06 18.14 6.92
C ALA A 169 -9.22 17.65 8.36
N LYS A 170 -8.66 16.48 8.72
CA LYS A 170 -8.71 15.95 10.09
C LYS A 170 -8.02 16.88 11.11
N LEU A 171 -6.86 17.44 10.76
CA LEU A 171 -6.13 18.40 11.61
C LEU A 171 -6.88 19.73 11.78
N GLU A 172 -7.66 20.13 10.78
CA GLU A 172 -8.51 21.33 10.79
C GLU A 172 -9.88 21.09 11.44
N GLY A 173 -10.22 19.86 11.84
CA GLY A 173 -11.52 19.49 12.38
C GLY A 173 -12.66 19.46 11.34
N ALA A 174 -12.32 19.37 10.05
CA ALA A 174 -13.25 19.28 8.95
C ALA A 174 -13.53 17.81 8.57
N ALA A 175 -14.72 17.56 7.99
CA ALA A 175 -15.06 16.24 7.46
C ALA A 175 -14.29 15.99 6.15
N PRO A 176 -13.55 14.90 6.02
CA PRO A 176 -12.83 14.60 4.79
C PRO A 176 -13.78 14.10 3.69
N GLU A 177 -13.60 14.60 2.46
CA GLU A 177 -14.38 14.19 1.29
C GLU A 177 -13.83 12.91 0.66
N SER A 178 -14.70 12.08 0.07
CA SER A 178 -14.31 10.85 -0.64
C SER A 178 -13.59 11.11 -1.96
N PHE A 179 -12.78 10.15 -2.39
CA PHE A 179 -12.24 10.08 -3.75
C PHE A 179 -12.89 8.92 -4.49
N ASP A 180 -13.76 9.25 -5.44
CA ASP A 180 -14.67 8.32 -6.11
C ASP A 180 -14.25 7.94 -7.54
N GLU A 181 -12.98 8.16 -7.90
CA GLU A 181 -12.47 7.78 -9.22
C GLU A 181 -11.93 6.34 -9.23
N PRO A 182 -12.35 5.49 -10.18
CA PRO A 182 -11.83 4.13 -10.30
C PRO A 182 -10.35 4.10 -10.65
N ILE A 183 -9.62 3.20 -10.01
CA ILE A 183 -8.19 3.03 -10.18
C ILE A 183 -7.92 1.74 -10.95
N ARG A 184 -7.18 1.87 -12.05
CA ARG A 184 -6.97 0.78 -13.02
C ARG A 184 -5.85 -0.18 -12.62
N SER A 185 -4.96 0.22 -11.73
CA SER A 185 -3.80 -0.57 -11.31
C SER A 185 -3.94 -0.95 -9.83
N ILE A 186 -3.70 -2.24 -9.53
CA ILE A 186 -3.55 -2.73 -8.17
C ILE A 186 -2.06 -2.65 -7.90
N ASP A 187 -1.60 -1.50 -7.38
CA ASP A 187 -0.20 -1.18 -7.03
C ASP A 187 0.80 -2.36 -7.18
N ASN A 188 1.59 -2.36 -8.27
CA ASN A 188 2.66 -3.34 -8.57
C ASN A 188 3.88 -3.23 -7.66
#